data_AF-A0A959QN26-F1
#
_entry.id   AF-A0A959QN26-F1
#
_cell.length_a   1.000
_cell.length_b   1.000
_cell.length_c   1.000
_cell.angle_alpha   90.00
_cell.angle_beta   90.00
_cell.angle_gamma   90.00
#
_symmetry.space_group_name_H-M   'P 1'
#
loop_
_entity.id
_entity.type
_entity.pdbx_description
1 polymer ?
#
loop_
_entity_poly.entity_id
_entity_poly.type
_entity_poly.pdbx_seq_one_letter_code
_entity_poly.pdbx_strand_id
1 'polypeptide(L)'
;MIKLIIPIFLILVFTSMSTSSIGVDPEICHIQNTAFQSGEKLVYKTYYNLKFIWIPAGEVTFYVSEDEENYEISVDGRSYPSYDSFFKVRDYYYSRVDKETMYPRNFVRKV
;
A
#
# COMPACT_ATOMS: atom_id res chain seq x y z
N MET A 1 67.74 -2.80 -1.84
CA MET A 1 66.52 -2.67 -2.68
C MET A 1 65.25 -3.16 -1.98
N ILE A 2 65.21 -4.38 -1.41
CA ILE A 2 64.00 -4.96 -0.77
C ILE A 2 63.43 -4.12 0.40
N LYS A 3 64.27 -3.45 1.20
CA LYS A 3 63.82 -2.59 2.32
C LYS A 3 63.04 -1.33 1.91
N LEU A 4 63.13 -0.91 0.64
CA LEU A 4 62.40 0.25 0.11
C LEU A 4 61.07 -0.13 -0.57
N ILE A 5 60.90 -1.40 -0.94
CA ILE A 5 59.73 -1.91 -1.67
C ILE A 5 58.55 -2.16 -0.73
N ILE A 6 58.81 -2.63 0.49
CA ILE A 6 57.78 -2.91 1.50
C ILE A 6 56.95 -1.67 1.89
N PRO A 7 57.53 -0.50 2.21
CA PRO A 7 56.74 0.69 2.54
C PRO A 7 55.97 1.23 1.32
N ILE A 8 56.52 1.11 0.11
CA ILE A 8 55.85 1.52 -1.13
C ILE A 8 54.64 0.63 -1.42
N PHE A 9 54.78 -0.68 -1.23
CA PHE A 9 53.68 -1.63 -1.36
C PHE A 9 52.58 -1.38 -0.32
N LEU A 10 52.96 -1.06 0.92
CA LEU A 10 52.01 -0.69 1.99
C LEU A 10 51.24 0.60 1.70
N ILE A 11 51.89 1.61 1.09
CA ILE A 11 51.24 2.86 0.68
C ILE A 11 50.27 2.63 -0.48
N LEU A 12 50.63 1.79 -1.45
CA LEU A 12 49.77 1.41 -2.58
C LEU A 12 48.53 0.62 -2.15
N VAL A 13 48.64 -0.20 -1.10
CA VAL A 13 47.50 -0.93 -0.52
C VAL A 13 46.58 0.05 0.22
N PHE A 14 47.13 1.06 0.91
CA PHE A 14 46.35 2.08 1.62
C PHE A 14 45.58 3.03 0.70
N THR A 15 46.08 3.33 -0.50
CA THR A 15 45.39 4.21 -1.47
C THR A 15 44.27 3.52 -2.25
N SER A 16 44.14 2.19 -2.15
CA SER A 16 43.06 1.42 -2.80
C SER A 16 41.77 1.32 -2.00
N MET A 17 41.71 1.87 -0.78
CA MET A 17 40.46 1.95 -0.02
C MET A 17 39.58 3.08 -0.57
N SER A 18 38.90 2.81 -1.68
CA SER A 18 37.80 3.63 -2.14
C SER A 18 36.69 3.59 -1.10
N THR A 19 36.39 4.73 -0.47
CA THR A 19 35.20 4.88 0.37
C THR A 19 33.99 4.82 -0.55
N SER A 20 33.29 3.68 -0.56
CA SER A 20 31.95 3.60 -1.13
C SER A 20 31.06 4.55 -0.33
N SER A 21 30.70 5.70 -0.88
CA SER A 21 29.60 6.48 -0.34
C SER A 21 28.36 5.59 -0.42
N ILE A 22 27.72 5.34 0.72
CA ILE A 22 26.37 4.77 0.75
C ILE A 22 25.45 5.87 0.19
N GLY A 23 25.37 5.96 -1.13
CA GLY A 23 24.32 6.70 -1.80
C GLY A 23 23.06 5.88 -1.60
N VAL A 24 22.15 6.36 -0.75
CA VAL A 24 20.78 5.85 -0.74
C VAL A 24 20.23 6.15 -2.13
N ASP A 25 19.97 5.10 -2.89
CA ASP A 25 19.35 5.25 -4.20
C ASP A 25 17.99 5.94 -4.02
N PRO A 26 17.75 7.13 -4.62
CA PRO A 26 16.48 7.82 -4.49
C PRO A 26 15.29 6.97 -4.96
N GLU A 27 15.52 5.91 -5.73
CA GLU A 27 14.49 4.96 -6.16
C GLU A 27 13.85 4.16 -5.01
N ILE A 28 14.48 4.07 -3.83
CA ILE A 28 13.98 3.27 -2.69
C ILE A 28 12.66 3.82 -2.11
N CYS A 29 12.32 5.09 -2.35
CA CYS A 29 11.14 5.73 -1.77
C CYS A 29 9.93 5.80 -2.70
N HIS A 30 10.00 5.20 -3.89
CA HIS A 30 8.91 5.23 -4.87
C HIS A 30 8.33 3.83 -5.12
N ILE A 31 7.07 3.62 -4.77
CA ILE A 31 6.35 2.37 -5.00
C ILE A 31 5.50 2.51 -6.25
N GLN A 32 5.82 1.74 -7.30
CA GLN A 32 5.01 1.65 -8.50
C GLN A 32 3.73 0.86 -8.22
N ASN A 33 2.57 1.51 -8.32
CA ASN A 33 1.28 0.83 -8.17
C ASN A 33 1.00 -0.08 -9.38
N THR A 34 0.77 -1.37 -9.13
CA THR A 34 0.36 -2.37 -10.13
C THR A 34 -0.92 -3.11 -9.74
N ALA A 35 -1.52 -2.76 -8.60
CA ALA A 35 -2.62 -3.51 -8.01
C ALA A 35 -4.00 -3.08 -8.50
N PHE A 36 -4.16 -1.79 -8.82
CA PHE A 36 -5.44 -1.19 -9.23
C PHE A 36 -5.18 0.06 -10.07
N GLN A 37 -6.23 0.54 -10.74
CA GLN A 37 -6.22 1.79 -11.50
C GLN A 37 -7.37 2.72 -11.08
N SER A 38 -7.26 4.01 -11.39
CA SER A 38 -8.35 4.97 -11.17
C SER A 38 -9.60 4.57 -11.98
N GLY A 39 -10.77 4.75 -11.38
CA GLY A 39 -12.07 4.34 -11.91
C GLY A 39 -12.43 2.87 -11.65
N GLU A 40 -11.53 2.08 -11.05
CA GLU A 40 -11.82 0.69 -10.71
C GLU A 40 -12.89 0.58 -9.62
N LYS A 41 -13.81 -0.38 -9.81
CA LYS A 41 -14.91 -0.65 -8.89
C LYS A 41 -15.02 -2.16 -8.65
N LEU A 42 -14.95 -2.55 -7.38
CA LEU A 42 -15.15 -3.93 -6.95
C LEU A 42 -16.38 -4.01 -6.05
N VAL A 43 -17.29 -4.93 -6.34
CA VAL A 43 -18.48 -5.17 -5.52
C VAL A 43 -18.44 -6.61 -5.00
N TYR A 44 -18.31 -6.74 -3.68
CA TYR A 44 -18.33 -8.02 -3.00
C TYR A 44 -19.69 -8.26 -2.38
N LYS A 45 -20.21 -9.47 -2.54
CA LYS A 45 -21.41 -9.93 -1.84
C LYS A 45 -21.02 -10.74 -0.62
N THR A 46 -21.55 -10.36 0.54
CA THR A 46 -21.27 -11.02 1.82
C THR A 46 -22.33 -12.07 2.11
N TYR A 47 -21.92 -13.13 2.78
CA TYR A 47 -22.79 -14.25 3.13
C TYR A 47 -22.51 -14.75 4.55
N TYR A 48 -23.55 -15.16 5.24
CA TYR A 48 -23.43 -16.02 6.41
C TYR A 48 -23.38 -17.49 5.96
N ASN A 49 -22.41 -18.25 6.46
CA ASN A 49 -22.28 -19.67 6.19
C ASN A 49 -22.91 -20.49 7.34
N LEU A 50 -23.98 -21.21 7.05
CA LEU A 50 -24.66 -22.15 7.95
C LEU A 50 -24.44 -23.58 7.46
N LYS A 51 -23.20 -24.07 7.58
CA LYS A 51 -22.71 -25.40 7.13
C LYS A 51 -22.94 -25.68 5.65
N PHE A 52 -24.19 -25.93 5.27
CA PHE A 52 -24.61 -26.28 3.92
C PHE A 52 -25.37 -25.15 3.21
N ILE A 53 -25.74 -24.07 3.93
CA ILE A 53 -26.55 -22.97 3.40
C ILE A 53 -25.75 -21.66 3.48
N TRP A 54 -25.73 -20.93 2.37
CA TRP A 54 -25.13 -19.60 2.28
C TRP A 54 -26.24 -18.56 2.19
N ILE A 55 -26.40 -17.76 3.24
CA ILE A 55 -27.45 -16.73 3.31
C ILE A 55 -26.83 -15.38 2.96
N PRO A 56 -27.29 -14.70 1.89
CA PRO A 56 -26.74 -13.42 1.46
C PRO A 56 -27.06 -12.32 2.47
N ALA A 57 -26.04 -11.61 2.95
CA ALA A 57 -26.16 -10.67 4.07
C ALA A 57 -26.09 -9.19 3.63
N GLY A 58 -25.36 -8.91 2.57
CA GLY A 58 -25.16 -7.54 2.08
C GLY A 58 -24.09 -7.45 1.01
N GLU A 59 -23.65 -6.23 0.76
CA GLU A 59 -22.64 -5.90 -0.24
C GLU A 59 -21.62 -4.90 0.31
N VAL A 60 -20.40 -4.99 -0.19
CA VAL A 60 -19.33 -4.02 0.04
C VAL A 60 -18.82 -3.55 -1.31
N THR A 61 -18.92 -2.25 -1.57
CA THR A 61 -18.44 -1.63 -2.80
C THR A 61 -17.15 -0.89 -2.51
N PHE A 62 -16.07 -1.30 -3.15
CA PHE A 62 -14.82 -0.55 -3.22
C PHE A 62 -14.80 0.26 -4.51
N TYR A 63 -14.34 1.49 -4.43
CA TYR A 63 -14.16 2.37 -5.58
C TYR A 63 -12.90 3.20 -5.42
N VAL A 64 -12.11 3.28 -6.49
CA VAL A 64 -10.88 4.06 -6.56
C VAL A 64 -11.06 5.22 -7.53
N SER A 65 -10.77 6.43 -7.09
CA SER A 65 -10.52 7.60 -7.94
C SER A 65 -9.11 8.12 -7.68
N GLU A 66 -8.71 9.19 -8.37
CA GLU A 66 -7.41 9.81 -8.14
C GLU A 66 -7.47 11.32 -8.39
N ASP A 67 -6.60 12.05 -7.72
CA ASP A 67 -6.21 13.42 -8.05
C ASP A 67 -4.75 13.43 -8.56
N GLU A 68 -4.14 14.61 -8.67
CA GLU A 68 -2.76 14.74 -9.17
C GLU A 68 -1.74 13.98 -8.31
N GLU A 69 -1.92 13.97 -6.98
CA GLU A 69 -0.93 13.48 -6.02
C GLU A 69 -1.35 12.19 -5.31
N ASN A 70 -2.65 11.85 -5.31
CA ASN A 70 -3.22 10.80 -4.47
C ASN A 70 -4.18 9.89 -5.24
N TYR A 71 -4.22 8.63 -4.84
CA TYR A 71 -5.39 7.78 -5.02
C TYR A 71 -6.41 8.06 -3.92
N GLU A 72 -7.68 8.07 -4.27
CA GLU A 72 -8.79 8.18 -3.34
C GLU A 72 -9.56 6.86 -3.33
N ILE A 73 -9.53 6.17 -2.20
CA ILE A 73 -10.19 4.87 -2.04
C ILE A 73 -11.40 5.06 -1.15
N SER A 74 -12.57 4.67 -1.64
CA SER A 74 -13.83 4.68 -0.89
C SER A 74 -14.41 3.28 -0.78
N VAL A 75 -15.04 2.99 0.35
CA VAL A 75 -15.69 1.71 0.64
C VAL A 75 -17.07 1.96 1.24
N ASP A 76 -18.12 1.48 0.58
CA ASP A 76 -19.51 1.53 1.05
C ASP A 76 -19.97 0.12 1.42
N GLY A 77 -20.22 -0.11 2.71
CA GLY A 77 -20.68 -1.39 3.26
C GLY A 77 -22.15 -1.32 3.67
N ARG A 78 -22.99 -2.19 3.06
CA ARG A 78 -24.42 -2.21 3.33
C ARG A 78 -24.94 -3.63 3.56
N SER A 79 -25.62 -3.84 4.70
CA SER A 79 -26.47 -5.02 4.87
C SER A 79 -27.77 -4.88 4.06
N TYR A 80 -28.36 -5.99 3.63
CA TYR A 80 -29.65 -5.94 2.94
C TYR A 80 -30.78 -5.48 3.87
N PRO A 81 -31.83 -4.80 3.34
CA PRO A 81 -32.91 -4.24 4.17
C PRO A 81 -33.63 -5.24 5.08
N SER A 82 -33.65 -6.53 4.70
CA SER A 82 -34.20 -7.60 5.53
C SER A 82 -33.49 -7.76 6.89
N TYR A 83 -32.27 -7.24 7.02
CA TYR A 83 -31.47 -7.27 8.25
C TYR A 83 -31.64 -6.02 9.10
N ASP A 84 -32.27 -4.95 8.61
CA ASP A 84 -32.28 -3.64 9.28
C ASP A 84 -32.94 -3.65 10.68
N SER A 85 -33.87 -4.58 10.93
CA SER A 85 -34.58 -4.69 12.21
C SER A 85 -33.75 -5.28 13.34
N PHE A 86 -32.66 -6.00 13.03
CA PHE A 86 -31.83 -6.68 14.04
C PHE A 86 -30.33 -6.41 13.90
N PHE A 87 -29.85 -6.08 12.69
CA PHE A 87 -28.46 -5.70 12.46
C PHE A 87 -28.29 -4.89 11.16
N LYS A 88 -28.36 -3.56 11.29
CA LYS A 88 -28.21 -2.60 10.18
C LYS A 88 -26.75 -2.16 10.03
N VAL A 89 -26.19 -2.29 8.83
CA VAL A 89 -24.84 -1.82 8.47
C VAL A 89 -24.95 -0.79 7.36
N ARG A 90 -24.43 0.42 7.56
CA ARG A 90 -24.39 1.52 6.57
C ARG A 90 -23.04 2.23 6.67
N ASP A 91 -21.99 1.44 6.72
CA ASP A 91 -20.64 1.91 6.98
C ASP A 91 -20.04 2.52 5.72
N TYR A 92 -19.29 3.60 5.91
CA TYR A 92 -18.53 4.26 4.87
C TYR A 92 -17.10 4.48 5.34
N TYR A 93 -16.14 4.02 4.54
CA TYR A 93 -14.71 4.22 4.75
C TYR A 93 -14.12 5.00 3.58
N TYR A 94 -13.14 5.83 3.85
CA TYR A 94 -12.41 6.56 2.82
C TYR A 94 -10.97 6.84 3.24
N SER A 95 -10.05 6.84 2.28
CA SER A 95 -8.64 7.16 2.49
C SER A 95 -8.06 7.78 1.21
N ARG A 96 -7.24 8.82 1.37
CA ARG A 96 -6.30 9.26 0.35
C ARG A 96 -4.97 8.55 0.55
N VAL A 97 -4.42 8.03 -0.53
CA VAL A 97 -3.17 7.29 -0.56
C VAL A 97 -2.21 8.01 -1.49
N ASP A 98 -1.04 8.35 -0.99
CA ASP A 98 0.00 9.04 -1.74
C ASP A 98 0.50 8.19 -2.92
N LYS A 99 0.60 8.75 -4.12
CA LYS A 99 0.98 7.96 -5.32
C LYS A 99 2.45 7.54 -5.35
N GLU A 100 3.34 8.30 -4.71
CA GLU A 100 4.77 7.99 -4.70
C GLU A 100 5.09 6.91 -3.65
N THR A 101 4.57 7.07 -2.44
CA THR A 101 4.91 6.23 -1.29
C THR A 101 3.89 5.13 -1.00
N MET A 102 2.70 5.19 -1.61
CA MET A 102 1.55 4.31 -1.34
C MET A 102 1.09 4.31 0.13
N TYR A 103 1.48 5.32 0.92
CA TYR A 103 1.06 5.47 2.30
C TYR A 103 -0.26 6.25 2.42
N PRO A 104 -1.14 5.86 3.36
CA PRO A 104 -2.37 6.60 3.59
C PRO A 104 -2.06 7.96 4.21
N ARG A 105 -2.54 9.02 3.56
CA ARG A 105 -2.50 10.41 4.05
C ARG A 105 -3.56 10.64 5.11
N ASN A 106 -4.71 9.99 5.00
CA ASN A 106 -5.80 10.10 5.96
C ASN A 106 -6.63 8.83 6.05
N PHE A 107 -7.54 8.80 7.02
CA PHE A 107 -8.54 7.75 7.13
C PHE A 107 -9.83 8.34 7.70
N VAL A 108 -10.93 8.07 7.02
CA VAL A 108 -12.28 8.48 7.42
C VAL A 108 -13.14 7.24 7.60
N ARG A 109 -13.87 7.19 8.71
CA ARG A 109 -14.82 6.14 9.03
C ARG A 109 -16.13 6.77 9.52
N LYS A 110 -17.24 6.38 8.89
CA LYS A 110 -18.60 6.74 9.30
C LYS A 110 -19.39 5.45 9.46
N VAL A 111 -19.99 5.24 10.62
CA VAL A 111 -20.79 4.06 10.98
C VAL A 111 -22.09 4.46 11.64
#